data_AF-C6PPT4-F1
#
_entry.id   AF-C6PPT4-F1
#
_cell.length_a   1.000
_cell.length_b   1.000
_cell.length_c   1.000
_cell.angle_alpha   90.00
_cell.angle_beta   90.00
_cell.angle_gamma   90.00
#
_symmetry.space_group_name_H-M   'P 1'
#
loop_
_entity.id
_entity.type
_entity.pdbx_description
1 polymer ?
#
loop_
_entity_poly.entity_id
_entity_poly.type
_entity_poly.pdbx_seq_one_letter_code
_entity_poly.pdbx_strand_id
1 'polypeptide(L)'
;MGEVIDKVYKPHVGEIHNQDLDYIYEKDNYEKDTSDTNAASISFLFTYNDKCIAFLGDAHAEDIIDDDNEILTKAHIDFVKLPHHGSPYNVSEELIKFLGCSKFIISTKQTVEKKTIARIVHAVDKCTIYCNYAWFSRNSYFTNNDKEKYIKTGKLIMKELIRDEFWKIGDEND
;
A
#
# COMPACT_ATOMS: atom_id res chain seq x y z
N MET A 1 0.09 6.42 -47.12
CA MET A 1 0.62 6.50 -45.74
C MET A 1 -0.26 7.48 -44.99
N GLY A 2 -1.20 6.96 -44.19
CA GLY A 2 -1.99 7.78 -43.27
C GLY A 2 -1.66 7.30 -41.85
N GLU A 3 -1.18 8.21 -41.02
CA GLU A 3 -0.84 7.94 -39.62
C GLU A 3 -2.11 7.65 -38.82
N VAL A 4 -2.14 6.49 -38.16
CA VAL A 4 -3.14 6.17 -37.15
C VAL A 4 -2.64 6.77 -35.84
N ILE A 5 -3.28 7.85 -35.43
CA ILE A 5 -3.11 8.46 -34.11
C ILE A 5 -3.77 7.53 -33.09
N ASP A 6 -2.96 6.86 -32.27
CA ASP A 6 -3.41 6.04 -31.15
C ASP A 6 -4.16 6.94 -30.16
N LYS A 7 -5.49 6.81 -30.14
CA LYS A 7 -6.31 7.42 -29.10
C LYS A 7 -6.00 6.71 -27.79
N VAL A 8 -5.36 7.43 -26.87
CA VAL A 8 -5.17 7.01 -25.49
C VAL A 8 -6.54 6.67 -24.90
N TYR A 9 -6.80 5.37 -24.76
CA TYR A 9 -8.01 4.84 -24.14
C TYR A 9 -7.98 5.20 -22.65
N LYS A 10 -8.96 6.00 -22.21
CA LYS A 10 -9.22 6.26 -20.79
C LYS A 10 -10.43 5.41 -20.38
N PRO A 11 -10.23 4.25 -19.71
CA PRO A 11 -11.34 3.41 -19.29
C PRO A 11 -12.26 4.14 -18.31
N HIS A 12 -13.54 3.79 -18.34
CA HIS A 12 -14.52 4.30 -17.39
C HIS A 12 -14.21 3.77 -15.97
N VAL A 13 -14.57 4.53 -14.94
CA VAL A 13 -14.30 4.22 -13.51
C VAL A 13 -14.77 2.80 -13.10
N GLY A 14 -15.71 2.19 -13.82
CA GLY A 14 -16.14 0.80 -13.62
C GLY A 14 -15.20 -0.28 -14.18
N GLU A 15 -14.29 0.04 -15.10
CA GLU A 15 -13.39 -0.92 -15.79
C GLU A 15 -12.03 -1.08 -15.09
N ILE A 16 -11.63 -0.13 -14.24
CA ILE A 16 -10.31 -0.13 -13.55
C ILE A 16 -10.23 -1.25 -12.48
N HIS A 17 -11.37 -1.72 -11.97
CA HIS A 17 -11.40 -2.80 -10.96
C HIS A 17 -11.30 -4.21 -11.56
N ASN A 18 -11.38 -4.37 -12.88
CA ASN A 18 -11.34 -5.69 -13.53
C ASN A 18 -9.97 -6.07 -14.12
N GLN A 19 -8.92 -5.27 -13.85
CA GLN A 19 -7.56 -5.56 -14.31
C GLN A 19 -6.76 -6.23 -13.20
N ASP A 20 -5.91 -7.18 -13.59
CA ASP A 20 -5.02 -7.90 -12.68
C ASP A 20 -3.96 -6.97 -12.09
N LEU A 21 -3.51 -7.26 -10.85
CA LEU A 21 -2.44 -6.51 -10.19
C LEU A 21 -1.16 -6.48 -11.03
N ASP A 22 -0.82 -7.59 -11.69
CA ASP A 22 0.34 -7.69 -12.59
C ASP A 22 0.25 -6.68 -13.74
N TYR A 23 -0.89 -6.64 -14.42
CA TYR A 23 -1.10 -5.74 -15.55
C TYR A 23 -1.04 -4.28 -15.09
N ILE A 24 -1.64 -3.98 -13.94
CA ILE A 24 -1.60 -2.64 -13.36
C ILE A 24 -0.17 -2.25 -13.01
N TYR A 25 0.60 -3.15 -12.41
CA TYR A 25 2.00 -2.93 -12.07
C TYR A 25 2.85 -2.67 -13.32
N GLU A 26 2.72 -3.50 -14.36
CA GLU A 26 3.47 -3.35 -15.62
C GLU A 26 3.18 -2.03 -16.35
N LYS A 27 1.98 -1.48 -16.17
CA LYS A 27 1.55 -0.21 -16.76
C LYS A 27 1.67 0.97 -15.81
N ASP A 28 2.12 0.72 -14.59
CA ASP A 28 2.16 1.75 -13.58
C ASP A 28 3.25 2.78 -13.91
N ASN A 29 2.87 4.04 -13.76
CA ASN A 29 3.77 5.18 -13.84
C ASN A 29 3.53 5.98 -12.56
N TYR A 30 4.50 5.94 -11.66
CA TYR A 30 4.40 6.65 -10.40
C TYR A 30 4.39 8.16 -10.67
N GLU A 31 3.35 8.82 -10.17
CA GLU A 31 3.20 10.26 -10.17
C GLU A 31 3.22 10.70 -8.71
N LYS A 32 4.18 11.53 -8.34
CA LYS A 32 4.30 12.01 -6.97
C LYS A 32 3.24 13.05 -6.64
N ASP A 33 2.84 13.07 -5.38
CA ASP A 33 2.02 14.16 -4.84
C ASP A 33 2.80 15.48 -4.88
N THR A 34 2.07 16.58 -5.05
CA THR A 34 2.61 17.95 -5.18
C THR A 34 1.95 18.92 -4.19
N SER A 35 1.14 18.42 -3.27
CA SER A 35 0.45 19.22 -2.25
C SER A 35 1.42 19.68 -1.15
N ASP A 36 1.62 20.99 -1.03
CA ASP A 36 2.41 21.58 0.07
C ASP A 36 1.86 21.20 1.47
N THR A 37 0.55 20.95 1.58
CA THR A 37 -0.06 20.53 2.85
C THR A 37 0.39 19.12 3.23
N ASN A 38 0.48 18.23 2.25
CA ASN A 38 0.91 16.85 2.46
C ASN A 38 2.41 16.77 2.73
N ALA A 39 3.22 17.61 2.06
CA ALA A 39 4.65 17.79 2.35
C ALA A 39 4.91 18.24 3.81
N ALA A 40 3.99 18.98 4.42
CA ALA A 40 4.11 19.43 5.81
C ALA A 40 3.70 18.36 6.84
N SER A 41 3.42 17.13 6.42
CA SER A 41 3.03 16.03 7.30
C SER A 41 4.13 15.67 8.30
N ILE A 42 3.72 15.34 9.52
CA ILE A 42 4.63 14.81 10.54
C ILE A 42 4.57 13.28 10.51
N SER A 43 5.69 12.67 10.18
CA SER A 43 5.91 11.23 10.29
C SER A 43 6.68 10.90 11.56
N PHE A 44 6.35 9.78 12.21
CA PHE A 44 7.00 9.37 13.44
C PHE A 44 7.02 7.85 13.62
N LEU A 45 7.99 7.36 14.40
CA LEU A 45 8.03 6.00 14.89
C LEU A 45 7.39 5.92 16.27
N PHE A 46 6.51 4.94 16.46
CA PHE A 46 5.95 4.59 17.75
C PHE A 46 6.47 3.23 18.18
N THR A 47 7.13 3.17 19.33
CA THR A 47 7.70 1.93 19.88
C THR A 47 7.04 1.55 21.18
N TYR A 48 6.61 0.29 21.30
CA TYR A 48 6.01 -0.25 22.51
C TYR A 48 6.23 -1.77 22.58
N ASN A 49 6.68 -2.29 23.72
CA ASN A 49 6.96 -3.72 23.94
C ASN A 49 7.75 -4.37 22.77
N ASP A 50 8.89 -3.79 22.42
CA ASP A 50 9.77 -4.23 21.32
C ASP A 50 9.14 -4.25 19.93
N LYS A 51 7.92 -3.71 19.76
CA LYS A 51 7.31 -3.48 18.46
C LYS A 51 7.50 -2.03 18.03
N CYS A 52 7.78 -1.82 16.75
CA CYS A 52 7.90 -0.51 16.13
C CYS A 52 6.88 -0.33 15.00
N ILE A 53 6.14 0.78 15.04
CA ILE A 53 5.18 1.16 14.00
C ILE A 53 5.60 2.50 13.40
N ALA A 54 5.76 2.55 12.09
CA ALA A 54 5.96 3.79 11.36
C ALA A 54 4.60 4.41 11.00
N PHE A 55 4.34 5.63 11.47
CA PHE A 55 3.18 6.42 11.11
C PHE A 55 3.61 7.51 10.14
N LEU A 56 3.24 7.39 8.86
CA LEU A 56 3.75 8.25 7.77
C LEU A 56 2.86 9.46 7.45
N GLY A 57 1.83 9.72 8.26
CA GLY A 57 0.91 10.84 8.05
C GLY A 57 0.32 10.86 6.63
N ASP A 58 0.39 12.01 5.99
CA ASP A 58 0.08 12.20 4.57
C ASP A 58 1.33 12.60 3.77
N ALA A 59 2.52 12.27 4.28
CA ALA A 59 3.80 12.68 3.70
C ALA A 59 3.95 12.23 2.24
N HIS A 60 4.77 12.97 1.47
CA HIS A 60 5.22 12.47 0.18
C HIS A 60 6.17 11.28 0.38
N ALA A 61 6.25 10.40 -0.61
CA ALA A 61 7.17 9.26 -0.52
C ALA A 61 8.62 9.74 -0.39
N GLU A 62 8.95 10.79 -1.14
CA GLU A 62 10.29 11.38 -1.22
C GLU A 62 10.72 12.05 0.09
N ASP A 63 9.79 12.52 0.91
CA ASP A 63 10.12 13.10 2.22
C ASP A 63 10.53 12.02 3.24
N ILE A 64 10.15 10.76 2.98
CA ILE A 64 10.45 9.60 3.83
C ILE A 64 11.67 8.84 3.32
N ILE A 65 11.82 8.72 1.99
CA ILE A 65 12.99 8.12 1.34
C ILE A 65 14.13 9.14 1.43
N ASP A 66 14.78 9.16 2.57
CA ASP A 66 16.00 9.90 2.81
C ASP A 66 17.01 8.92 3.41
N ASP A 67 18.05 8.60 2.65
CA ASP A 67 19.11 7.68 3.08
C ASP A 67 19.92 8.24 4.26
N ASP A 68 19.88 9.56 4.48
CA ASP A 68 20.50 10.22 5.64
C ASP A 68 19.58 10.18 6.88
N ASN A 69 18.36 9.65 6.76
CA ASN A 69 17.44 9.45 7.88
C ASN A 69 17.88 8.25 8.72
N GLU A 70 18.84 8.50 9.62
CA GLU A 70 19.39 7.49 10.52
C GLU A 70 18.33 6.80 11.40
N ILE A 71 17.19 7.47 11.65
CA ILE A 71 16.12 6.92 12.49
C ILE A 71 15.43 5.77 11.76
N LEU A 72 15.05 5.98 10.50
CA LEU A 72 14.36 4.95 9.71
C LEU A 72 15.31 3.85 9.25
N THR A 73 16.52 4.19 8.81
CA THR A 73 17.49 3.21 8.29
C THR A 73 18.02 2.26 9.36
N LYS A 74 18.01 2.66 10.64
CA LYS A 74 18.44 1.81 11.77
C LYS A 74 17.28 1.12 12.48
N ALA A 75 16.03 1.49 12.20
CA ALA A 75 14.86 0.92 12.87
C ALA A 75 14.43 -0.41 12.24
N HIS A 76 14.12 -1.40 13.08
CA HIS A 76 13.33 -2.55 12.65
C HIS A 76 11.85 -2.18 12.73
N ILE A 77 11.17 -2.08 11.58
CA ILE A 77 9.76 -1.65 11.51
C ILE A 77 8.86 -2.87 11.38
N ASP A 78 8.06 -3.15 12.42
CA ASP A 78 7.10 -4.25 12.40
C ASP A 78 5.86 -3.93 11.56
N PHE A 79 5.41 -2.68 11.59
CA PHE A 79 4.24 -2.21 10.84
C PHE A 79 4.43 -0.82 10.27
N VAL A 80 3.86 -0.57 9.09
CA VAL A 80 3.79 0.76 8.50
C VAL A 80 2.32 1.14 8.32
N LYS A 81 1.90 2.25 8.91
CA LYS A 81 0.68 2.93 8.47
C LYS A 81 1.03 3.77 7.24
N LEU A 82 0.49 3.36 6.09
CA LEU A 82 0.78 3.99 4.80
C LEU A 82 0.36 5.47 4.80
N PRO A 83 1.11 6.33 4.06
CA PRO A 83 0.79 7.73 3.94
C PRO A 83 -0.52 7.92 3.19
N HIS A 84 -1.24 9.00 3.52
CA HIS A 84 -2.39 9.50 2.80
C HIS A 84 -3.39 8.40 2.42
N HIS A 85 -3.78 7.60 3.42
CA HIS A 85 -4.73 6.50 3.28
C HIS A 85 -4.33 5.40 2.27
N GLY A 86 -3.06 5.30 1.89
CA GLY A 86 -2.59 4.40 0.85
C GLY A 86 -2.77 4.95 -0.57
N SER A 87 -2.82 6.27 -0.73
CA SER A 87 -2.85 6.94 -2.03
C SER A 87 -1.69 6.50 -2.92
N PRO A 88 -1.94 6.20 -4.22
CA PRO A 88 -0.86 5.87 -5.14
C PRO A 88 0.05 7.06 -5.45
N TYR A 89 -0.29 8.29 -5.06
CA TYR A 89 0.60 9.45 -5.24
C TYR A 89 1.65 9.55 -4.11
N ASN A 90 1.39 8.89 -2.98
CA ASN A 90 2.24 8.94 -1.78
C ASN A 90 2.91 7.60 -1.47
N VAL A 91 2.49 6.52 -2.13
CA VAL A 91 3.05 5.17 -1.94
C VAL A 91 3.77 4.70 -3.20
N SER A 92 5.05 5.05 -3.34
CA SER A 92 5.91 4.54 -4.41
C SER A 92 6.38 3.10 -4.11
N GLU A 93 6.80 2.36 -5.13
CA GLU A 93 7.44 1.06 -4.93
C GLU A 93 8.76 1.20 -4.14
N GLU A 94 9.50 2.27 -4.41
CA GLU A 94 10.74 2.62 -3.73
C GLU A 94 10.54 2.82 -2.23
N LEU A 95 9.46 3.52 -1.82
CA LEU A 95 9.10 3.70 -0.42
C LEU A 95 8.88 2.35 0.27
N ILE A 96 8.14 1.43 -0.38
CA ILE A 96 7.85 0.11 0.20
C ILE A 96 9.15 -0.69 0.39
N LYS A 97 10.07 -0.63 -0.57
CA LYS A 97 11.38 -1.30 -0.46
C LYS A 97 12.25 -0.67 0.62
N PHE A 98 12.32 0.67 0.66
CA PHE A 98 13.09 1.42 1.64
C PHE A 98 12.67 1.10 3.08
N LEU A 99 11.37 1.01 3.34
CA LEU A 99 10.84 0.70 4.68
C LEU A 99 11.16 -0.72 5.16
N GLY A 100 11.51 -1.65 4.26
CA GLY A 100 11.89 -3.03 4.62
C GLY A 100 10.80 -3.82 5.38
N CYS A 101 9.54 -3.37 5.33
CA CYS A 101 8.44 -3.93 6.11
C CYS A 101 7.52 -4.79 5.24
N SER A 102 6.82 -5.76 5.85
CA SER A 102 5.84 -6.62 5.17
C SER A 102 4.41 -6.49 5.71
N LYS A 103 4.19 -5.67 6.74
CA LYS A 103 2.88 -5.46 7.35
C LYS A 103 2.47 -4.00 7.24
N PHE A 104 1.37 -3.75 6.55
CA PHE A 104 0.90 -2.40 6.23
C PHE A 104 -0.48 -2.15 6.81
N ILE A 105 -0.75 -0.92 7.21
CA ILE A 105 -2.05 -0.47 7.71
C ILE A 105 -2.60 0.60 6.76
N ILE A 106 -3.81 0.37 6.27
CA ILE A 106 -4.58 1.29 5.43
C ILE A 106 -5.81 1.74 6.22
N SER A 107 -5.98 3.05 6.36
CA SER A 107 -7.06 3.63 7.16
C SER A 107 -8.01 4.45 6.29
N THR A 108 -8.93 3.80 5.59
CA THR A 108 -9.95 4.48 4.81
C THR A 108 -11.20 3.63 4.64
N LYS A 109 -12.34 4.31 4.52
CA LYS A 109 -13.62 3.70 4.10
C LYS A 109 -13.72 3.53 2.58
N GLN A 110 -12.90 4.28 1.84
CA GLN A 110 -12.89 4.28 0.38
C GLN A 110 -12.07 3.09 -0.13
N THR A 111 -12.43 2.60 -1.31
CA THR A 111 -11.61 1.59 -1.99
C THR A 111 -10.28 2.22 -2.39
N VAL A 112 -9.16 1.60 -1.99
CA VAL A 112 -7.83 2.04 -2.43
C VAL A 112 -7.59 1.64 -3.87
N GLU A 113 -6.94 2.52 -4.64
CA GLU A 113 -6.54 2.21 -6.01
C GLU A 113 -5.59 1.00 -6.06
N LYS A 114 -5.83 0.10 -7.01
CA LYS A 114 -5.05 -1.14 -7.13
C LYS A 114 -3.55 -0.92 -7.32
N LYS A 115 -3.13 0.23 -7.87
CA LYS A 115 -1.71 0.60 -8.02
C LYS A 115 -0.94 0.44 -6.71
N THR A 116 -1.49 0.92 -5.60
CA THR A 116 -0.88 0.80 -4.27
C THR A 116 -0.68 -0.66 -3.89
N ILE A 117 -1.71 -1.49 -4.05
CA ILE A 117 -1.65 -2.91 -3.71
C ILE A 117 -0.66 -3.64 -4.63
N ALA A 118 -0.66 -3.32 -5.92
CA ALA A 118 0.24 -3.87 -6.92
C ALA A 118 1.70 -3.57 -6.56
N ARG A 119 2.05 -2.32 -6.25
CA ARG A 119 3.40 -1.95 -5.78
C ARG A 119 3.82 -2.74 -4.55
N ILE A 120 2.94 -2.88 -3.56
CA ILE A 120 3.25 -3.63 -2.34
C ILE A 120 3.56 -5.10 -2.66
N VAL A 121 2.68 -5.82 -3.38
CA VAL A 121 2.87 -7.26 -3.64
C VAL A 121 4.07 -7.56 -4.55
N HIS A 122 4.52 -6.59 -5.35
CA HIS A 122 5.70 -6.71 -6.19
C HIS A 122 6.99 -6.30 -5.46
N ALA A 123 6.91 -5.38 -4.50
CA ALA A 123 8.06 -4.93 -3.73
C ALA A 123 8.51 -5.90 -2.64
N VAL A 124 7.61 -6.78 -2.15
CA VAL A 124 7.91 -7.70 -1.04
C VAL A 124 7.48 -9.14 -1.34
N ASP A 125 8.17 -10.11 -0.75
CA ASP A 125 7.92 -11.54 -0.99
C ASP A 125 6.53 -11.98 -0.52
N LYS A 126 6.14 -11.54 0.67
CA LYS A 126 4.84 -11.79 1.30
C LYS A 126 4.44 -10.56 2.12
N CYS A 127 3.17 -10.17 2.05
CA CYS A 127 2.66 -9.05 2.83
C CYS A 127 1.32 -9.32 3.50
N THR A 128 1.08 -8.60 4.60
CA THR A 128 -0.24 -8.47 5.22
C THR A 128 -0.67 -7.01 5.21
N ILE A 129 -1.86 -6.73 4.70
CA ILE A 129 -2.46 -5.40 4.71
C ILE A 129 -3.67 -5.41 5.63
N TYR A 130 -3.60 -4.60 6.68
CA TYR A 130 -4.66 -4.40 7.66
C TYR A 130 -5.48 -3.17 7.29
N CYS A 131 -6.79 -3.33 7.20
CA CYS A 131 -7.72 -2.26 6.83
C CYS A 131 -8.74 -2.03 7.93
N ASN A 132 -9.08 -0.78 8.25
CA ASN A 132 -10.16 -0.47 9.20
C ASN A 132 -11.59 -0.69 8.63
N TYR A 133 -11.70 -0.97 7.33
CA TYR A 133 -12.94 -1.39 6.67
C TYR A 133 -12.61 -2.45 5.62
N ALA A 134 -13.48 -3.46 5.47
CA ALA A 134 -13.38 -4.50 4.45
C ALA A 134 -13.77 -4.03 3.02
N TRP A 135 -13.29 -2.87 2.57
CA TRP A 135 -13.55 -2.38 1.20
C TRP A 135 -13.04 -3.35 0.11
N PHE A 136 -12.01 -4.14 0.43
CA PHE A 136 -11.41 -5.16 -0.43
C PHE A 136 -12.29 -6.41 -0.61
N SER A 137 -13.24 -6.65 0.30
CA SER A 137 -14.13 -7.82 0.28
C SER A 137 -15.29 -7.67 -0.71
N ARG A 138 -15.43 -6.51 -1.35
CA ARG A 138 -16.41 -6.31 -2.42
C ARG A 138 -16.04 -7.23 -3.60
N ASN A 139 -17.01 -7.97 -4.13
CA ASN A 139 -16.80 -9.08 -5.09
C ASN A 139 -15.97 -8.75 -6.34
N SER A 140 -15.82 -7.47 -6.68
CA SER A 140 -15.11 -7.00 -7.87
C SER A 140 -13.73 -6.40 -7.60
N TYR A 141 -13.22 -6.36 -6.37
CA TYR A 141 -11.90 -5.74 -6.14
C TYR A 141 -10.79 -6.62 -6.72
N PHE A 142 -10.59 -7.84 -6.25
CA PHE A 142 -9.60 -8.75 -6.83
C PHE A 142 -10.19 -9.58 -7.97
N THR A 143 -9.47 -9.69 -9.09
CA THR A 143 -9.84 -10.60 -10.17
C THR A 143 -9.66 -12.06 -9.72
N ASN A 144 -10.13 -13.01 -10.52
CA ASN A 144 -9.86 -14.43 -10.22
C ASN A 144 -8.36 -14.74 -10.31
N ASN A 145 -7.63 -14.14 -11.25
CA ASN A 145 -6.18 -14.33 -11.35
C ASN A 145 -5.46 -13.77 -10.13
N ASP A 146 -5.85 -12.57 -9.66
CA ASP A 146 -5.33 -11.99 -8.41
C ASP A 146 -5.54 -12.95 -7.22
N LYS A 147 -6.74 -13.55 -7.13
CA LYS A 147 -7.07 -14.50 -6.05
C LYS A 147 -6.22 -15.76 -6.11
N GLU A 148 -6.05 -16.37 -7.28
CA GLU A 148 -5.23 -17.58 -7.42
C GLU A 148 -3.76 -17.28 -7.13
N LYS A 149 -3.22 -16.20 -7.69
CA LYS A 149 -1.78 -15.90 -7.65
C LYS A 149 -1.32 -15.35 -6.30
N TYR A 150 -2.11 -14.46 -5.70
CA TYR A 150 -1.69 -13.69 -4.52
C TYR A 150 -2.39 -14.10 -3.23
N ILE A 151 -3.71 -14.32 -3.27
CA ILE A 151 -4.49 -14.56 -2.05
C ILE A 151 -4.40 -16.02 -1.62
N LYS A 152 -4.69 -16.97 -2.51
CA LYS A 152 -4.66 -18.41 -2.17
C LYS A 152 -3.27 -18.93 -1.85
N THR A 153 -2.23 -18.37 -2.47
CA THR A 153 -0.83 -18.68 -2.16
C THR A 153 -0.39 -18.08 -0.82
N GLY A 154 -1.18 -17.17 -0.25
CA GLY A 154 -0.82 -16.42 0.96
C GLY A 154 0.27 -15.38 0.74
N LYS A 155 0.60 -15.03 -0.51
CA LYS A 155 1.52 -13.94 -0.84
C LYS A 155 0.96 -12.57 -0.42
N LEU A 156 -0.35 -12.38 -0.56
CA LEU A 156 -1.08 -11.21 -0.05
C LEU A 156 -2.16 -11.66 0.92
N ILE A 157 -2.12 -11.17 2.15
CA ILE A 157 -3.16 -11.36 3.16
C ILE A 157 -3.83 -10.01 3.42
N MET A 158 -5.14 -9.91 3.19
CA MET A 158 -5.93 -8.74 3.58
C MET A 158 -6.70 -9.05 4.87
N LYS A 159 -6.55 -8.22 5.91
CA LYS A 159 -7.27 -8.36 7.18
C LYS A 159 -8.10 -7.11 7.47
N GLU A 160 -9.36 -7.28 7.81
CA GLU A 160 -10.14 -6.19 8.42
C GLU A 160 -9.84 -6.13 9.92
N LEU A 161 -9.56 -4.93 10.44
CA LEU A 161 -9.38 -4.67 11.85
C LEU A 161 -10.75 -4.53 12.51
N ILE A 162 -11.33 -5.66 12.94
CA ILE A 162 -12.59 -5.68 13.69
C ILE A 162 -12.29 -5.33 15.16
N ARG A 163 -13.08 -4.43 15.74
CA ARG A 163 -12.92 -3.93 17.12
C ARG A 163 -12.75 -5.03 18.17
N ASP A 164 -13.38 -6.18 17.97
CA ASP A 164 -13.40 -7.27 18.95
C ASP A 164 -12.20 -8.22 18.82
N GLU A 165 -11.35 -8.05 17.82
CA GLU A 165 -10.14 -8.86 17.60
C GLU A 165 -8.83 -8.06 17.74
N PHE A 166 -8.91 -6.75 17.98
CA PHE A 166 -7.75 -5.86 18.02
C PHE A 166 -6.68 -6.27 19.05
N TRP A 167 -7.12 -6.83 20.19
CA TRP A 167 -6.21 -7.28 21.25
C TRP A 167 -5.39 -8.53 20.87
N LYS A 168 -5.80 -9.30 19.85
CA LYS A 168 -5.15 -10.56 19.48
C LYS A 168 -3.96 -10.39 18.54
N ILE A 169 -3.77 -9.21 17.94
CA ILE A 169 -2.71 -8.96 16.94
C ILE A 169 -1.31 -8.98 17.59
N GLY A 170 -1.23 -8.80 18.92
CA GLY A 170 0.00 -8.92 19.70
C GLY A 170 0.23 -10.28 20.38
N ASP A 171 -0.73 -11.20 20.30
CA ASP A 171 -0.72 -12.49 21.03
C ASP A 171 -0.40 -13.70 20.13
N GLU A 172 -0.03 -13.48 18.85
CA GLU A 172 0.44 -14.56 17.98
C GLU A 172 1.89 -14.94 18.36
N ASN A 173 2.03 -15.67 19.48
CA ASN A 173 3.19 -16.42 20.00
C ASN A 173 4.58 -16.01 19.46
N ASP A 174 5.28 -15.17 20.23
CA ASP A 174 6.75 -15.21 20.33
C ASP A 174 7.20 -16.45 21.13
#